data_AF-A0A0F9LZ98-F1
#
_entry.id   AF-A0A0F9LZ98-F1
#
_cell.length_a   1.000
_cell.length_b   1.000
_cell.length_c   1.000
_cell.angle_alpha   90.00
_cell.angle_beta   90.00
_cell.angle_gamma   90.00
#
_symmetry.space_group_name_H-M   'P 1'
#
loop_
_entity.id
_entity.type
_entity.pdbx_description
1 polymer ?
#
loop_
_entity_poly.entity_id
_entity_poly.type
_entity_poly.pdbx_seq_one_letter_code
_entity_poly.pdbx_strand_id
1 'polypeptide(L)'
;PDSVCYGSFFIDVHNCTGPGMDAETFRPQPGFKYQIPYRCIVPREVDNLLVAGRCISVTHRALGSTRVMPQCAALGQAAGAAAALSIADDCPPRELPVTKLLSHLRAAGAILDEADILTPQT
;
A
#
# COMPACT_ATOMS: atom_id res chain seq x y z
N PRO A 1 -2.25 12.71 5.98
CA PRO A 1 -1.62 11.54 5.33
C PRO A 1 -2.70 10.61 4.75
N ASP A 2 -2.50 10.06 3.56
CA ASP A 2 -3.44 9.18 2.84
C ASP A 2 -2.94 7.73 2.75
N SER A 3 -2.14 7.28 3.72
CA SER A 3 -1.53 5.95 3.75
C SER A 3 -2.57 4.86 4.00
N VAL A 4 -2.59 3.84 3.15
CA VAL A 4 -3.46 2.65 3.31
C VAL A 4 -2.68 1.38 3.64
N CYS A 5 -1.35 1.47 3.67
CA CYS A 5 -0.48 0.36 4.04
C CYS A 5 0.84 0.92 4.59
N TYR A 6 1.33 0.31 5.67
CA TYR A 6 2.63 0.61 6.24
C TYR A 6 3.60 -0.56 5.99
N GLY A 7 4.64 -0.30 5.20
CA GLY A 7 5.63 -1.31 4.82
C GLY A 7 6.97 -1.08 5.50
N SER A 8 7.72 -2.16 5.71
CA SER A 8 9.07 -2.14 6.32
C SER A 8 10.09 -3.03 5.61
N PHE A 9 9.68 -3.69 4.51
CA PHE A 9 10.59 -4.56 3.77
C PHE A 9 11.68 -3.72 3.10
N PHE A 10 12.88 -4.29 2.98
CA PHE A 10 13.98 -3.62 2.29
C PHE A 10 13.74 -3.59 0.77
N ILE A 11 14.55 -2.86 0.00
CA ILE A 11 14.41 -2.83 -1.45
C ILE A 11 15.18 -4.02 -2.03
N ASP A 12 14.45 -5.01 -2.52
CA ASP A 12 14.97 -6.28 -3.03
C ASP A 12 14.88 -6.35 -4.57
N VAL A 13 15.97 -5.92 -5.24
CA VAL A 13 16.07 -5.86 -6.70
C VAL A 13 17.10 -6.89 -7.18
N HIS A 14 16.65 -7.80 -8.03
CA HIS A 14 17.49 -8.85 -8.59
C HIS A 14 18.15 -8.36 -9.88
N ASN A 15 19.38 -8.79 -10.14
CA ASN A 15 20.06 -8.46 -11.38
C ASN A 15 19.37 -9.14 -12.58
N CYS A 16 18.99 -8.36 -13.58
CA CYS A 16 18.35 -8.88 -14.80
C CYS A 16 19.33 -9.50 -15.80
N THR A 17 20.64 -9.31 -15.62
CA THR A 17 21.70 -9.71 -16.57
C THR A 17 22.56 -10.88 -16.07
N GLY A 18 22.33 -11.36 -14.85
CA GLY A 18 23.15 -12.41 -14.25
C GLY A 18 22.72 -12.75 -12.83
N PRO A 19 23.47 -13.65 -12.15
CA PRO A 19 23.17 -14.03 -10.78
C PRO A 19 23.41 -12.87 -9.80
N GLY A 20 22.67 -12.87 -8.69
CA GLY A 20 22.87 -11.96 -7.57
C GLY A 20 21.94 -10.74 -7.55
N MET A 21 22.25 -9.82 -6.64
CA MET A 21 21.47 -8.62 -6.38
C MET A 21 21.94 -7.46 -7.26
N ASP A 22 21.01 -6.61 -7.65
CA ASP A 22 21.31 -5.36 -8.33
C ASP A 22 21.86 -4.31 -7.35
N ALA A 23 22.64 -3.35 -7.85
CA ALA A 23 23.19 -2.24 -7.05
C ALA A 23 22.08 -1.35 -6.44
N GLU A 24 20.88 -1.35 -7.01
CA GLU A 24 19.69 -0.67 -6.50
C GLU A 24 19.09 -1.33 -5.23
N THR A 25 19.57 -2.53 -4.86
CA THR A 25 19.17 -3.19 -3.62
C THR A 25 19.62 -2.36 -2.42
N PHE A 26 18.67 -2.05 -1.54
CA PHE A 26 18.93 -1.23 -0.36
C PHE A 26 18.48 -1.98 0.89
N ARG A 27 19.43 -2.27 1.79
CA ARG A 27 19.22 -2.90 3.09
C ARG A 27 19.34 -1.83 4.19
N PRO A 28 18.22 -1.34 4.72
CA PRO A 28 18.22 -0.26 5.69
C PRO A 28 18.53 -0.77 7.11
N GLN A 29 18.77 0.17 8.03
CA GLN A 29 18.88 -0.12 9.46
C GLN A 29 17.52 -0.59 10.04
N PRO A 30 17.53 -1.31 11.19
CA PRO A 30 16.31 -1.66 11.90
C PRO A 30 15.41 -0.45 12.16
N GLY A 31 14.10 -0.65 12.01
CA GLY A 31 13.09 0.41 12.16
C GLY A 31 12.76 1.17 10.87
N PHE A 32 13.36 0.80 9.73
CA PHE A 32 12.96 1.33 8.43
C PHE A 32 11.51 0.99 8.09
N LYS A 33 10.80 1.99 7.61
CA LYS A 33 9.37 1.94 7.36
C LYS A 33 8.97 3.04 6.40
N TYR A 34 7.90 2.80 5.66
CA TYR A 34 7.37 3.72 4.67
C TYR A 34 5.86 3.53 4.54
N GLN A 35 5.20 4.61 4.12
CA GLN A 35 3.77 4.62 3.86
C GLN A 35 3.51 4.36 2.38
N ILE A 36 2.44 3.63 2.08
CA ILE A 36 1.91 3.45 0.72
C ILE A 36 0.59 4.23 0.63
N PRO A 37 0.57 5.37 -0.08
CA PRO A 37 -0.63 6.18 -0.27
C PRO A 37 -1.76 5.48 -1.02
N TYR A 38 -3.01 5.81 -0.72
CA TYR A 38 -4.21 5.32 -1.41
C TYR A 38 -4.15 5.61 -2.92
N ARG A 39 -3.64 6.78 -3.32
CA ARG A 39 -3.48 7.14 -4.74
C ARG A 39 -2.59 6.18 -5.54
N CYS A 40 -1.78 5.34 -4.90
CA CYS A 40 -0.98 4.34 -5.60
C CYS A 40 -1.84 3.17 -6.14
N ILE A 41 -3.04 2.96 -5.59
CA ILE A 41 -3.98 1.91 -6.00
C ILE A 41 -5.15 2.44 -6.86
N VAL A 42 -5.23 3.75 -7.09
CA VAL A 42 -6.28 4.42 -7.87
C VAL A 42 -5.77 4.82 -9.26
N PRO A 43 -6.30 4.26 -10.36
CA PRO A 43 -5.92 4.66 -11.73
C PRO A 43 -6.29 6.11 -12.06
N ARG A 44 -5.50 6.77 -12.91
CA ARG A 44 -5.71 8.18 -13.29
C ARG A 44 -6.83 8.43 -14.29
N GLU A 45 -7.15 7.48 -15.15
CA GLU A 45 -8.04 7.71 -16.31
C GLU A 45 -9.22 6.75 -16.36
N VAL A 46 -9.20 5.70 -15.54
CA VAL A 46 -10.24 4.66 -15.51
C VAL A 46 -10.90 4.68 -14.15
N ASP A 47 -12.20 4.94 -14.14
CA ASP A 47 -13.03 4.85 -12.94
C ASP A 47 -13.57 3.42 -12.75
N ASN A 48 -14.09 3.12 -11.55
CA ASN A 48 -14.55 1.79 -11.15
C ASN A 48 -13.49 0.68 -11.24
N LEU A 49 -12.21 1.05 -11.21
CA LEU A 49 -11.07 0.14 -11.19
C LEU A 49 -10.14 0.50 -10.02
N LEU A 50 -9.68 -0.51 -9.30
CA LEU A 50 -8.62 -0.42 -8.30
C LEU A 50 -7.55 -1.46 -8.61
N VAL A 51 -6.28 -1.10 -8.41
CA VAL A 51 -5.13 -1.97 -8.66
C VAL A 51 -4.34 -2.18 -7.38
N ALA A 52 -4.21 -3.41 -6.91
CA ALA A 52 -3.58 -3.72 -5.61
C ALA A 52 -2.51 -4.81 -5.74
N GLY A 53 -1.55 -4.78 -4.81
CA GLY A 53 -0.42 -5.71 -4.81
C GLY A 53 0.60 -5.39 -5.90
N ARG A 54 0.93 -6.36 -6.77
CA ARG A 54 2.05 -6.23 -7.73
C ARG A 54 1.77 -5.28 -8.90
N CYS A 55 0.50 -4.95 -9.16
CA CYS A 55 0.09 -4.00 -10.19
C CYS A 55 -0.06 -2.56 -9.67
N ILE A 56 0.43 -2.27 -8.46
CA ILE A 56 0.40 -0.93 -7.87
C ILE A 56 1.26 0.08 -8.66
N SER A 57 0.83 1.34 -8.69
CA SER A 57 1.58 2.44 -9.29
C SER A 57 2.78 2.87 -8.43
N VAL A 58 3.96 2.33 -8.74
CA VAL A 58 5.25 2.67 -8.11
C VAL A 58 6.39 2.59 -9.13
N THR A 59 7.57 3.14 -8.79
CA THR A 59 8.78 2.94 -9.60
C THR A 59 9.26 1.49 -9.50
N HIS A 60 10.05 1.04 -10.48
CA HIS A 60 10.69 -0.29 -10.46
C HIS A 60 11.42 -0.56 -9.13
N ARG A 61 12.18 0.44 -8.64
CA ARG A 61 12.92 0.35 -7.38
C ARG A 61 11.98 0.20 -6.18
N ALA A 62 10.91 0.99 -6.09
CA ALA A 62 9.95 0.89 -4.99
C ALA A 62 9.18 -0.44 -5.02
N LEU A 63 8.90 -0.98 -6.21
CA LEU A 63 8.30 -2.30 -6.39
C LEU A 63 9.15 -3.41 -5.75
N GLY A 64 10.47 -3.24 -5.69
CA GLY A 64 11.38 -4.14 -4.97
C GLY A 64 11.05 -4.34 -3.50
N SER A 65 10.30 -3.42 -2.88
CA SER A 65 9.83 -3.54 -1.50
C SER A 65 8.32 -3.75 -1.38
N THR A 66 7.51 -3.01 -2.17
CA THR A 66 6.04 -3.03 -2.02
C THR A 66 5.40 -4.32 -2.53
N ARG A 67 6.09 -5.12 -3.37
CA ARG A 67 5.54 -6.33 -3.99
C ARG A 67 5.48 -7.56 -3.10
N VAL A 68 5.99 -7.49 -1.88
CA VAL A 68 6.03 -8.65 -0.97
C VAL A 68 4.66 -8.92 -0.33
N MET A 69 4.46 -10.14 0.15
CA MET A 69 3.12 -10.66 0.51
C MET A 69 2.37 -9.81 1.56
N PRO A 70 3.00 -9.32 2.64
CA PRO A 70 2.27 -8.51 3.64
C PRO A 70 1.66 -7.24 3.05
N GLN A 71 2.44 -6.52 2.24
CA GLN A 71 2.01 -5.30 1.57
C GLN A 71 0.95 -5.61 0.51
N CYS A 72 1.11 -6.70 -0.24
CA CYS A 72 0.08 -7.13 -1.20
C CYS A 72 -1.27 -7.43 -0.53
N ALA A 73 -1.24 -8.12 0.62
CA ALA A 73 -2.44 -8.41 1.40
C ALA A 73 -3.09 -7.13 1.93
N ALA A 74 -2.31 -6.23 2.55
CA ALA A 74 -2.81 -4.95 3.06
C ALA A 74 -3.41 -4.07 1.96
N LEU A 75 -2.75 -3.98 0.79
CA LEU A 75 -3.27 -3.24 -0.36
C LEU A 75 -4.55 -3.88 -0.91
N GLY A 76 -4.66 -5.21 -0.91
CA GLY A 76 -5.88 -5.92 -1.28
C GLY A 76 -7.05 -5.60 -0.34
N GLN A 77 -6.80 -5.58 0.97
CA GLN A 77 -7.79 -5.16 1.97
C GLN A 77 -8.23 -3.70 1.73
N ALA A 78 -7.27 -2.80 1.52
CA ALA A 78 -7.55 -1.40 1.22
C ALA A 78 -8.40 -1.23 -0.05
N ALA A 79 -8.07 -1.94 -1.13
CA ALA A 79 -8.83 -1.88 -2.37
C ALA A 79 -10.25 -2.44 -2.22
N GLY A 80 -10.42 -3.56 -1.52
CA GLY A 80 -11.75 -4.15 -1.25
C GLY A 80 -12.62 -3.23 -0.40
N ALA A 81 -12.07 -2.66 0.68
CA ALA A 81 -12.78 -1.70 1.52
C ALA A 81 -13.15 -0.42 0.75
N ALA A 82 -12.23 0.10 -0.06
CA ALA A 82 -12.49 1.26 -0.90
C ALA A 82 -13.61 1.00 -1.90
N ALA A 83 -13.60 -0.14 -2.58
CA ALA A 83 -14.67 -0.52 -3.50
C ALA A 83 -16.04 -0.60 -2.80
N ALA A 84 -16.11 -1.25 -1.63
CA ALA A 84 -17.35 -1.37 -0.87
C ALA A 84 -17.89 0.00 -0.41
N LEU A 85 -17.02 0.88 0.07
CA LEU A 85 -17.39 2.23 0.49
C LEU A 85 -17.80 3.12 -0.69
N SER A 86 -17.11 3.01 -1.83
CA SER A 86 -17.45 3.71 -3.07
C SER A 86 -18.85 3.33 -3.57
N ILE A 87 -19.19 2.04 -3.54
CA ILE A 87 -20.54 1.57 -3.90
C ILE A 87 -21.58 2.12 -2.92
N ALA A 88 -21.28 2.12 -1.62
CA ALA A 88 -22.21 2.61 -0.59
C ALA A 88 -22.47 4.12 -0.68
N ASP A 89 -21.48 4.90 -1.10
CA ASP A 89 -21.55 6.36 -1.20
C ASP A 89 -21.89 6.85 -2.62
N ASP A 90 -22.14 5.93 -3.56
CA ASP A 90 -22.38 6.22 -4.97
C ASP A 90 -21.33 7.16 -5.58
N CYS A 91 -20.05 6.89 -5.29
CA CYS A 91 -18.92 7.69 -5.78
C CYS A 91 -17.80 6.82 -6.35
N PRO A 92 -17.08 7.26 -7.40
CA PRO A 92 -15.95 6.51 -7.92
C PRO A 92 -14.81 6.45 -6.88
N PRO A 93 -13.93 5.43 -6.92
CA PRO A 93 -12.83 5.30 -5.95
C PRO A 93 -11.91 6.52 -5.84
N ARG A 94 -11.83 7.34 -6.89
CA ARG A 94 -11.07 8.59 -6.95
C ARG A 94 -11.66 9.70 -6.09
N GLU A 95 -12.98 9.70 -5.91
CA GLU A 95 -13.71 10.70 -5.13
C GLU A 95 -14.01 10.22 -3.71
N LEU A 96 -13.74 8.95 -3.40
CA LEU A 96 -13.91 8.39 -2.08
C LEU A 96 -13.16 9.23 -1.03
N PRO A 97 -13.83 9.72 0.02
CA PRO A 97 -13.17 10.41 1.12
C PRO A 97 -12.17 9.48 1.81
N VAL A 98 -10.87 9.69 1.59
CA VAL A 98 -9.84 8.77 2.09
C VAL A 98 -9.90 8.62 3.60
N THR A 99 -10.30 9.66 4.33
CA THR A 99 -10.49 9.60 5.80
C THR A 99 -11.50 8.54 6.22
N LYS A 100 -12.57 8.32 5.44
CA LYS A 100 -13.55 7.25 5.69
C LYS A 100 -12.91 5.88 5.53
N LEU A 101 -12.12 5.69 4.48
CA LEU A 101 -11.35 4.47 4.24
C LEU A 101 -10.34 4.22 5.38
N LEU A 102 -9.59 5.24 5.79
CA LEU A 102 -8.58 5.09 6.86
C LEU A 102 -9.24 4.70 8.19
N SER A 103 -10.38 5.31 8.53
CA SER A 103 -11.14 4.95 9.73
C SER A 103 -11.64 3.51 9.66
N HIS A 104 -12.15 3.07 8.51
CA HIS A 104 -12.60 1.69 8.30
C HIS A 104 -11.45 0.68 8.44
N LEU A 105 -10.29 0.97 7.83
CA LEU A 105 -9.10 0.14 7.93
C LEU A 105 -8.57 0.05 9.37
N ARG A 106 -8.51 1.18 10.08
CA ARG A 106 -8.12 1.20 11.50
C ARG A 106 -9.07 0.40 12.36
N ALA A 107 -10.38 0.52 12.18
CA ALA A 107 -11.36 -0.28 12.92
C ALA A 107 -11.21 -1.79 12.66
N ALA A 108 -10.64 -2.19 11.53
CA ALA A 108 -10.28 -3.56 11.21
C ALA A 108 -8.86 -3.97 11.69
N GLY A 109 -8.18 -3.14 12.49
CA GLY A 109 -6.85 -3.39 13.03
C GLY A 109 -5.69 -3.15 12.07
N ALA A 110 -5.90 -2.44 10.95
CA ALA A 110 -4.82 -2.16 10.00
C ALA A 110 -3.82 -1.13 10.56
N ILE A 111 -2.54 -1.33 10.25
CA ILE A 111 -1.43 -0.43 10.59
C ILE A 111 -1.14 0.47 9.38
N LEU A 112 -1.37 1.78 9.52
CA LEU A 112 -1.28 2.76 8.44
C LEU A 112 -0.13 3.76 8.65
N ASP A 113 0.23 3.99 9.92
CA ASP A 113 1.35 4.81 10.36
C ASP A 113 1.93 4.33 11.70
N GLU A 114 2.89 5.10 12.23
CA GLU A 114 3.58 4.77 13.49
C GLU A 114 2.64 4.75 14.70
N ALA A 115 1.60 5.58 14.71
CA ALA A 115 0.70 5.68 15.86
C ALA A 115 -0.11 4.39 16.06
N ASP A 116 -0.38 3.67 14.97
CA ASP A 116 -1.10 2.40 14.97
C ASP A 116 -0.25 1.25 15.56
N ILE A 117 1.07 1.40 15.67
CA ILE A 117 1.98 0.42 16.30
C ILE A 117 2.05 0.63 17.82
N LEU A 118 2.07 1.89 18.25
CA LEU A 118 2.26 2.27 19.66
C LEU A 118 1.00 2.09 20.51
N THR A 119 -0.16 1.93 19.88
CA THR A 119 -1.45 1.75 20.54
C THR A 119 -2.06 0.44 20.05
N PRO A 120 -1.88 -0.68 20.77
CA PRO A 120 -2.53 -1.93 20.40
C PRO A 120 -4.05 -1.70 20.36
N GLN A 121 -4.68 -1.94 19.21
CA GLN A 121 -6.13 -1.86 19.12
C GLN A 121 -6.73 -3.01 19.93
N THR A 122 -7.41 -2.67 21.02
CA THR A 122 -8.08 -3.60 21.95
C THR A 122 -9.35 -4.19 21.37
#